data_AF-A0A924GC70-F1
#
_entry.id   AF-A0A924GC70-F1
#
_cell.length_a   1.000
_cell.length_b   1.000
_cell.length_c   1.000
_cell.angle_alpha   90.00
_cell.angle_beta   90.00
_cell.angle_gamma   90.00
#
_symmetry.space_group_name_H-M   'P 1'
#
loop_
_entity.id
_entity.type
_entity.pdbx_description
1 polymer ?
#
loop_
_entity_poly.entity_id
_entity_poly.type
_entity_poly.pdbx_seq_one_letter_code
_entity_poly.pdbx_strand_id
1 'polypeptide(L)' 'MSRPRQTIGTFGDIITRIRPSGQFEARTHFRDWDGQSRQVQATGSSAKAAERALKGKLAERT' A
#
# COMPACT_ATOMS: atom_id res chain seq x y z
N MET A 1 12.17 -20.24 6.45
CA MET A 1 12.83 -18.97 6.81
C MET A 1 11.76 -17.99 7.26
N SER A 2 11.84 -17.49 8.50
CA SER A 2 10.92 -16.45 8.99
C SER A 2 11.11 -15.18 8.19
N ARG A 3 10.04 -14.60 7.62
CA ARG A 3 10.13 -13.36 6.84
C ARG A 3 10.66 -12.25 7.77
N PRO A 4 11.80 -11.60 7.46
CA PRO A 4 12.32 -10.53 8.30
C PRO A 4 11.27 -9.43 8.46
N ARG A 5 11.21 -8.83 9.65
CA ARG A 5 10.24 -7.77 9.95
C ARG A 5 10.54 -6.56 9.05
N GLN A 6 9.50 -5.98 8.43
CA GLN A 6 9.63 -4.73 7.68
C GLN A 6 10.27 -3.63 8.55
N THR A 7 11.18 -2.84 7.98
CA THR A 7 11.74 -1.66 8.64
C THR A 7 10.65 -0.60 8.85
N ILE A 8 10.75 0.19 9.91
CA ILE A 8 9.84 1.32 10.16
C ILE A 8 9.89 2.30 8.97
N GLY A 9 8.73 2.85 8.59
CA GLY A 9 8.60 3.76 7.45
C GLY A 9 8.65 3.07 6.07
N THR A 10 8.69 1.73 6.01
CA THR A 10 8.71 0.99 4.74
C THR A 10 7.39 0.31 4.43
N PHE A 11 7.13 0.10 3.15
CA PHE A 11 6.01 -0.69 2.64
C PHE A 11 6.51 -1.96 1.96
N GLY A 12 5.68 -3.01 2.00
CA GLY A 12 5.96 -4.28 1.35
C GLY A 12 5.46 -4.30 -0.09
N ASP A 13 5.34 -5.50 -0.65
CA ASP A 13 4.82 -5.70 -2.01
C ASP A 13 3.43 -5.05 -2.18
N ILE A 14 3.29 -4.27 -3.25
CA ILE A 14 2.02 -3.64 -3.61
C ILE A 14 1.21 -4.64 -4.43
N ILE A 15 0.05 -5.01 -3.91
CA ILE A 15 -0.88 -5.90 -4.60
C ILE A 15 -1.97 -5.04 -5.22
N THR A 16 -2.23 -5.26 -6.50
CA THR A 16 -3.29 -4.56 -7.24
C THR A 16 -4.39 -5.55 -7.61
N ARG A 17 -5.65 -5.19 -7.37
CA ARG A 17 -6.83 -5.99 -7.75
C ARG A 17 -7.89 -5.12 -8.41
N ILE A 18 -8.73 -5.73 -9.25
CA ILE A 18 -9.89 -5.05 -9.84
C ILE A 18 -11.06 -5.21 -8.87
N ARG A 19 -11.73 -4.11 -8.52
CA ARG A 19 -12.96 -4.13 -7.74
C ARG A 19 -14.17 -4.45 -8.62
N PRO A 20 -15.27 -4.94 -8.03
CA PRO A 20 -16.55 -5.12 -8.74
C PRO A 20 -17.05 -3.84 -9.41
N SER A 21 -16.68 -2.67 -8.88
CA SER A 21 -17.02 -1.36 -9.44
C SER A 21 -16.19 -0.96 -10.68
N GLY A 22 -15.34 -1.86 -11.21
CA GLY A 22 -14.46 -1.59 -12.36
C GLY A 22 -13.21 -0.75 -12.05
N GLN A 23 -13.00 -0.33 -10.79
CA GLN A 23 -11.81 0.42 -10.39
C GLN A 23 -10.67 -0.51 -9.98
N PHE A 24 -9.44 -0.03 -10.12
CA PHE A 24 -8.26 -0.72 -9.63
C PHE A 24 -7.99 -0.31 -8.19
N GLU A 25 -7.73 -1.28 -7.33
CA GLU A 25 -7.36 -1.10 -5.94
C GLU A 25 -5.94 -1.61 -5.72
N ALA A 26 -5.05 -0.71 -5.32
CA ALA A 26 -3.71 -1.03 -4.86
C ALA A 26 -3.69 -1.06 -3.32
N ARG A 27 -3.08 -2.09 -2.74
CA ARG A 27 -2.94 -2.23 -1.28
C ARG A 27 -1.55 -2.71 -0.90
N THR A 28 -1.05 -2.24 0.23
CA THR A 28 0.20 -2.71 0.84
C THR A 28 0.12 -2.61 2.36
N HIS A 29 1.03 -3.30 3.04
CA HIS A 29 1.26 -3.12 4.47
C HIS A 29 2.37 -2.09 4.68
N PHE A 30 2.07 -1.04 5.42
CA PHE A 30 3.01 0.01 5.80
C PHE A 30 3.31 -0.11 7.29
N ARG A 31 4.60 -0.08 7.64
CA ARG A 31 5.01 -0.07 9.03
C ARG A 31 5.19 1.37 9.49
N ASP A 32 4.26 1.79 10.33
CA ASP A 32 4.15 3.14 10.85
C ASP A 32 5.23 3.41 11.94
N TRP A 33 5.47 4.65 12.33
CA TRP A 33 6.52 5.05 13.29
C TRP A 33 6.24 4.55 14.71
N ASP A 34 4.98 4.28 15.03
CA ASP A 34 4.58 3.57 16.24
C ASP A 34 4.92 2.06 16.21
N GLY A 35 5.51 1.59 15.10
CA GLY A 35 5.94 0.21 14.90
C GLY A 35 4.83 -0.74 14.46
N GLN A 36 3.58 -0.27 14.33
CA GLN A 36 2.44 -1.05 13.88
C GLN A 36 2.43 -1.20 12.36
N SER A 37 2.03 -2.39 11.89
CA SER A 37 1.79 -2.62 10.46
C SER A 37 0.32 -2.35 10.14
N ARG A 38 0.06 -1.34 9.32
CA ARG A 38 -1.28 -0.96 8.88
C ARG A 38 -1.44 -1.27 7.39
N GLN A 39 -2.60 -1.80 7.03
CA GLN A 39 -2.95 -1.98 5.63
C GLN A 39 -3.38 -0.64 5.04
N VAL A 40 -2.66 -0.16 4.04
CA VAL A 40 -2.99 1.06 3.30
C VAL A 40 -3.50 0.65 1.93
N GLN A 41 -4.59 1.29 1.50
CA GLN A 41 -5.22 1.04 0.21
C GLN A 41 -5.55 2.35 -0.53
N ALA A 42 -5.46 2.30 -1.85
CA ALA A 42 -5.86 3.37 -2.73
C ALA A 42 -6.54 2.80 -3.97
N THR A 43 -7.46 3.57 -4.54
CA THR A 43 -8.18 3.23 -5.76
C THR A 43 -7.80 4.17 -6.88
N GLY A 44 -7.93 3.71 -8.11
CA GLY A 44 -7.70 4.51 -9.32
C GLY A 44 -8.35 3.91 -10.56
N SER A 45 -8.35 4.70 -11.63
CA SER A 45 -8.89 4.33 -12.94
C SER A 45 -8.05 3.30 -13.69
N SER A 46 -6.80 3.08 -13.29
CA SER A 46 -5.90 2.05 -13.82
C SER A 46 -5.02 1.49 -12.71
N ALA A 47 -4.40 0.32 -12.93
CA ALA A 47 -3.47 -0.28 -11.96
C ALA A 47 -2.35 0.70 -11.55
N LYS A 48 -1.72 1.37 -12.52
CA LYS A 48 -0.69 2.39 -12.26
C LYS A 48 -1.23 3.63 -11.56
N ALA A 49 -2.48 4.04 -11.85
CA ALA A 49 -3.10 5.17 -11.15
C ALA A 49 -3.35 4.84 -9.67
N ALA A 50 -3.85 3.63 -9.40
CA ALA A 50 -4.06 3.15 -8.04
C ALA A 50 -2.73 3.04 -7.27
N GLU A 51 -1.67 2.54 -7.92
CA GLU A 51 -0.34 2.46 -7.32
C GLU A 51 0.26 3.84 -7.02
N ARG A 52 0.15 4.81 -7.95
CA ARG A 52 0.61 6.19 -7.69
C ARG A 52 -0.15 6.85 -6.55
N ALA A 53 -1.48 6.68 -6.50
CA ALA A 53 -2.30 7.19 -5.40
C ALA A 53 -1.91 6.53 -4.07
N LEU A 54 -1.60 5.23 -4.08
CA LEU A 54 -1.10 4.53 -2.90
C LEU A 54 0.23 5.09 -2.42
N LYS A 55 1.19 5.29 -3.34
CA LYS A 55 2.51 5.87 -3.03
C LYS A 55 2.39 7.29 -2.45
N GLY A 56 1.48 8.11 -2.97
CA GLY A 56 1.18 9.44 -2.40
C GLY A 56 0.71 9.35 -0.94
N LYS A 57 -0.28 8.48 -0.66
CA LYS A 57 -0.78 8.26 0.71
C LYS A 57 0.26 7.71 1.69
N LEU A 58 1.29 7.03 1.19
CA LEU A 58 2.41 6.53 1.98
C LEU A 58 3.43 7.64 2.26
N ALA A 59 3.68 8.52 1.29
CA ALA A 59 4.55 9.68 1.46
C ALA A 59 3.97 10.73 2.43
N GLU A 60 2.65 10.87 2.50
CA GLU A 60 1.99 11.72 3.51
C GLU A 60 2.07 11.15 4.94
N ARG A 61 2.43 9.87 5.06
CA ARG A 61 2.50 9.20 6.36
C ARG A 61 3.87 9.41 6.99
N THR A 62 4.98 9.26 6.26
CA THR A 62 6.34 9.48 6.81
C THR A 62 6.53 10.86 7.45
#